data_AF-A0A286XND9-F1
#
_entry.id   AF-A0A286XND9-F1
#
_cell.length_a   1.000
_cell.length_b   1.000
_cell.length_c   1.000
_cell.angle_alpha   90.00
_cell.angle_beta   90.00
_cell.angle_gamma   90.00
#
_symmetry.space_group_name_H-M   'P 1'
#
loop_
_entity.id
_entity.type
_entity.pdbx_description
1 polymer ?
#
loop_
_entity_poly.entity_id
_entity_poly.type
_entity_poly.pdbx_seq_one_letter_code
_entity_poly.pdbx_strand_id
1 'polypeptide(L)'
;MAKSLGNSTLEESLGQYQRSLRERANRSIHQLKCALREGDDTVEEEALDPSFSVNAGHEDTETAWRELQHSHAVNQLKALLRQQASKEIEISPSRRRKMSPSEELSGMKNRVQVVVLENERLQQELKSQKQEATMREQTLLDASGNMQNSWVTTGEDSRVEVAKRSFSHGDGDIRKAASEAEKWKLELESLKLTYQSKGEILESQLTSLRKDLAECQKNCEDLKQRLKHKESLLATKVSKHVGGLCLKCAQHEAVLSQTHNNVHIQTIERLTKERDDLMSALISVRSSLADVQQRETSAYEQVKEAVHMTEEANFEKTK
;
A
#
# COMPACT_ATOMS: atom_id res chain seq x y z
N MET A 1 -28.90 -42.61 34.06
CA MET A 1 -27.98 -42.64 32.90
C MET A 1 -28.33 -41.50 31.94
N ALA A 2 -27.89 -40.26 32.18
CA ALA A 2 -28.30 -39.11 31.35
C ALA A 2 -27.26 -37.96 31.30
N LYS A 3 -25.95 -38.26 31.22
CA LYS A 3 -24.88 -37.23 31.20
C LYS A 3 -23.97 -37.26 29.97
N SER A 4 -24.19 -38.14 29.00
CA SER A 4 -23.25 -38.34 27.88
C SER A 4 -23.63 -37.64 26.56
N LEU A 5 -24.85 -37.11 26.42
CA LEU A 5 -25.32 -36.62 25.12
C LEU A 5 -24.81 -35.20 24.79
N GLY A 6 -24.57 -34.35 25.79
CA GLY A 6 -24.19 -32.95 25.59
C GLY A 6 -22.73 -32.71 25.18
N ASN A 7 -21.80 -33.60 25.56
CA ASN A 7 -20.39 -33.48 25.18
C ASN A 7 -20.15 -33.84 23.70
N SER A 8 -20.92 -34.81 23.17
CA SER A 8 -20.82 -35.23 21.77
C SER A 8 -21.19 -34.09 20.80
N THR A 9 -22.23 -33.32 21.13
CA THR A 9 -22.69 -32.18 20.29
C THR A 9 -21.70 -31.01 20.29
N LEU A 10 -20.99 -30.80 21.39
CA LEU A 10 -19.95 -29.77 21.49
C LEU A 10 -18.69 -30.15 20.70
N GLU A 11 -18.24 -31.41 20.76
CA GLU A 11 -17.12 -31.86 19.94
C GLU A 11 -17.43 -31.80 18.45
N GLU A 12 -18.66 -32.13 18.05
CA GLU A 12 -19.09 -32.11 16.66
C GLU A 12 -19.15 -30.68 16.09
N SER A 13 -19.69 -29.73 16.88
CA SER A 13 -19.72 -28.31 16.50
C SER A 13 -18.33 -27.67 16.46
N LEU A 14 -17.42 -28.05 17.36
CA LEU A 14 -16.03 -27.60 17.35
C LEU A 14 -15.27 -28.16 16.14
N GLY A 15 -15.52 -29.42 15.79
CA GLY A 15 -15.00 -30.04 14.57
C GLY A 15 -15.51 -29.38 13.28
N GLN A 16 -16.79 -28.98 13.24
CA GLN A 16 -17.36 -28.22 12.12
C GLN A 16 -16.75 -26.82 12.00
N TYR A 17 -16.56 -26.12 13.12
CA TYR A 17 -15.94 -24.81 13.15
C TYR A 17 -14.49 -24.87 12.63
N GLN A 18 -13.70 -25.84 13.07
CA GLN A 18 -12.33 -26.04 12.60
C GLN A 18 -12.26 -26.37 11.11
N ARG A 19 -13.19 -27.18 10.57
CA ARG A 19 -13.30 -27.46 9.13
C ARG A 19 -13.62 -26.19 8.33
N SER A 20 -14.58 -25.40 8.79
CA SER A 20 -14.94 -24.11 8.15
C SER A 20 -13.77 -23.12 8.13
N LEU A 21 -12.98 -23.08 9.20
CA LEU A 21 -11.76 -22.26 9.30
C LEU A 21 -10.71 -22.66 8.27
N ARG A 22 -10.43 -23.97 8.15
CA ARG A 22 -9.46 -24.49 7.16
C ARG A 22 -9.91 -24.19 5.74
N GLU A 23 -11.19 -24.40 5.43
CA GLU A 23 -11.72 -24.09 4.11
C GLU A 23 -11.62 -22.59 3.77
N ARG A 24 -11.91 -21.71 4.72
CA ARG A 24 -11.84 -20.26 4.50
C ARG A 24 -10.41 -19.80 4.29
N ALA A 25 -9.46 -20.34 5.05
CA ALA A 25 -8.04 -20.09 4.86
C ALA A 25 -7.56 -20.59 3.49
N ASN A 26 -7.95 -21.80 3.09
CA ASN A 26 -7.58 -22.36 1.78
C ASN A 26 -8.15 -21.54 0.61
N ARG A 27 -9.39 -21.05 0.73
CA ARG A 27 -10.00 -20.15 -0.26
C ARG A 27 -9.23 -18.82 -0.35
N SER A 28 -8.82 -18.23 0.78
CA SER A 28 -8.04 -17.00 0.80
C SER A 28 -6.64 -17.19 0.19
N ILE A 29 -5.97 -18.29 0.50
CA ILE A 29 -4.67 -18.64 -0.09
C ILE A 29 -4.82 -18.83 -1.62
N HIS A 30 -5.88 -19.49 -2.06
CA HIS A 30 -6.13 -19.68 -3.50
C HIS A 30 -6.38 -18.34 -4.21
N GLN A 31 -7.16 -17.44 -3.61
CA GLN A 31 -7.39 -16.10 -4.14
C GLN A 31 -6.09 -15.29 -4.26
N LEU A 32 -5.24 -15.33 -3.22
CA LEU A 32 -3.92 -14.70 -3.26
C LEU A 32 -3.02 -15.31 -4.33
N LYS A 33 -3.07 -16.64 -4.50
CA LYS A 33 -2.29 -17.35 -5.52
C LYS A 33 -2.71 -16.96 -6.95
N CYS A 34 -4.00 -16.76 -7.19
CA CYS A 34 -4.50 -16.26 -8.47
C CYS A 34 -4.07 -14.81 -8.72
N ALA A 35 -4.25 -13.93 -7.73
CA ALA A 35 -3.86 -12.52 -7.84
C ALA A 35 -2.34 -12.33 -8.06
N LEU A 36 -1.51 -13.21 -7.49
CA LEU A 36 -0.05 -13.17 -7.71
C LEU A 36 0.34 -13.70 -9.09
N ARG A 37 -0.38 -14.69 -9.64
CA ARG A 37 -0.15 -15.19 -11.00
C ARG A 37 -0.55 -14.16 -12.07
N GLU A 38 -1.61 -13.40 -11.83
CA GLU A 38 -2.03 -12.29 -12.71
C GLU A 38 -1.06 -11.08 -12.67
N GLY A 39 -0.17 -11.01 -11.67
CA GLY A 39 0.85 -9.96 -11.55
C GLY A 39 2.22 -10.30 -12.15
N ASP A 40 2.43 -11.53 -12.62
CA ASP A 40 3.72 -12.06 -13.11
C ASP A 40 3.82 -12.08 -14.66
N ASP A 41 2.77 -11.63 -15.37
CA ASP A 41 2.72 -11.61 -16.84
C ASP A 41 3.28 -10.30 -17.47
N THR A 42 3.96 -9.46 -16.69
CA THR A 42 4.64 -8.26 -17.24
C THR A 42 6.07 -8.15 -16.72
N VAL A 43 7.00 -8.21 -17.68
CA VAL A 43 8.45 -7.92 -17.59
C VAL A 43 9.33 -9.15 -17.35
N GLU A 44 9.54 -9.86 -18.45
CA GLU A 44 10.82 -10.44 -18.83
C GLU A 44 11.92 -9.35 -18.75
N GLU A 45 12.86 -9.48 -17.81
CA GLU A 45 14.10 -8.69 -17.84
C GLU A 45 15.30 -9.58 -17.53
N GLU A 46 16.26 -9.47 -18.44
CA GLU A 46 17.37 -10.38 -18.67
C GLU A 46 18.37 -10.49 -17.53
N ALA A 47 18.98 -11.67 -17.48
CA ALA A 47 20.14 -12.01 -16.68
C ALA A 47 21.37 -11.16 -17.06
N LEU A 48 22.03 -10.55 -16.07
CA LEU A 48 23.46 -10.25 -16.12
C LEU A 48 24.11 -10.46 -14.75
N ASP A 49 25.16 -11.27 -14.77
CA ASP A 49 26.00 -11.76 -13.66
C ASP A 49 27.23 -10.82 -13.45
N PRO A 50 28.20 -11.08 -12.54
CA PRO A 50 28.66 -10.09 -11.56
C PRO A 50 30.17 -9.82 -11.59
N SER A 51 30.62 -8.57 -11.46
CA SER A 51 31.92 -8.29 -10.84
C SER A 51 32.05 -6.79 -10.53
N PHE A 52 32.63 -6.43 -9.38
CA PHE A 52 33.84 -5.58 -9.31
C PHE A 52 34.26 -5.29 -7.85
N SER A 53 35.41 -5.86 -7.50
CA SER A 53 36.52 -5.37 -6.65
C SER A 53 36.27 -4.42 -5.46
N VAL A 54 36.68 -4.92 -4.29
CA VAL A 54 36.97 -4.23 -3.02
C VAL A 54 38.33 -3.49 -3.09
N ASN A 55 38.37 -2.19 -2.71
CA ASN A 55 39.32 -1.55 -1.77
C ASN A 55 39.53 -0.05 -2.04
N ALA A 56 39.08 0.80 -1.11
CA ALA A 56 39.75 2.03 -0.62
C ALA A 56 38.75 2.88 0.22
N GLY A 57 39.11 3.22 1.46
CA GLY A 57 38.43 4.29 2.21
C GLY A 57 37.86 3.97 3.61
N HIS A 58 38.38 2.97 4.33
CA HIS A 58 37.84 2.63 5.66
C HIS A 58 38.12 3.71 6.74
N GLU A 59 39.25 4.43 6.68
CA GLU A 59 39.69 5.29 7.80
C GLU A 59 38.98 6.66 7.88
N ASP A 60 38.61 7.27 6.75
CA ASP A 60 37.90 8.57 6.73
C ASP A 60 36.44 8.44 7.21
N THR A 61 35.83 7.27 7.04
CA THR A 61 34.45 7.05 7.49
C THR A 61 34.35 6.88 9.00
N GLU A 62 35.36 6.28 9.62
CA GLU A 62 35.36 6.00 11.06
C GLU A 62 35.61 7.27 11.88
N THR A 63 36.46 8.18 11.38
CA THR A 63 36.71 9.50 11.97
C THR A 63 35.48 10.41 11.85
N ALA A 64 34.86 10.49 10.67
CA ALA A 64 33.63 11.25 10.44
C ALA A 64 32.45 10.76 11.31
N TRP A 65 32.34 9.44 11.53
CA TRP A 65 31.31 8.86 12.40
C TRP A 65 31.51 9.21 13.89
N ARG A 66 32.76 9.18 14.37
CA ARG A 66 33.07 9.60 15.75
C ARG A 66 32.78 11.08 15.95
N GLU A 67 33.14 11.91 14.99
CA GLU A 67 32.89 13.35 15.01
C GLU A 67 31.38 13.68 15.01
N LEU A 68 30.58 12.96 14.19
CA LEU A 68 29.13 13.10 14.15
C LEU A 68 28.46 12.62 15.46
N GLN A 69 28.98 11.57 16.10
CA GLN A 69 28.48 11.05 17.38
C GLN A 69 28.66 12.07 18.53
N HIS A 70 29.69 12.91 18.43
CA HIS A 70 29.98 14.00 19.37
C HIS A 70 29.34 15.33 18.96
N SER A 71 28.68 15.40 17.79
CA SER A 71 28.03 16.62 17.34
C SER A 71 26.97 17.10 18.32
N HIS A 72 26.95 18.42 18.53
CA HIS A 72 26.06 19.09 19.46
C HIS A 72 24.57 18.77 19.20
N ALA A 73 24.18 18.66 17.93
CA ALA A 73 22.82 18.28 17.53
C ALA A 73 22.44 16.84 17.95
N VAL A 74 23.36 15.88 17.83
CA VAL A 74 23.12 14.48 18.25
C VAL A 74 22.99 14.40 19.77
N ASN A 75 23.77 15.19 20.51
CA ASN A 75 23.66 15.24 21.97
C ASN A 75 22.38 15.96 22.43
N GLN A 76 21.93 17.00 21.73
CA GLN A 76 20.63 17.63 21.96
C GLN A 76 19.46 16.66 21.71
N LEU A 77 19.49 15.91 20.60
CA LEU A 77 18.49 14.88 20.30
C LEU A 77 18.47 13.78 21.37
N LYS A 78 19.64 13.31 21.83
CA LYS A 78 19.71 12.35 22.94
C LYS A 78 19.12 12.90 24.23
N ALA A 79 19.33 14.19 24.54
CA ALA A 79 18.74 14.84 25.71
C ALA A 79 17.20 14.93 25.60
N LEU A 80 16.69 15.35 24.44
CA LEU A 80 15.24 15.43 24.17
C LEU A 80 14.56 14.06 24.23
N LEU A 81 15.20 13.01 23.69
CA LEU A 81 14.68 11.65 23.74
C LEU A 81 14.65 11.10 25.18
N ARG A 82 15.67 11.40 26.00
CA ARG A 82 15.65 11.05 27.43
C ARG A 82 14.58 11.83 28.20
N GLN A 83 14.32 13.08 27.81
CA GLN A 83 13.24 13.89 28.38
C GLN A 83 11.85 13.37 27.98
N GLN A 84 11.71 12.85 26.76
CA GLN A 84 10.48 12.20 26.31
C GLN A 84 10.25 10.86 27.00
N ALA A 85 11.31 10.04 27.14
CA ALA A 85 11.23 8.77 27.85
C ALA A 85 10.93 8.97 29.35
N SER A 86 11.51 9.98 30.00
CA SER A 86 11.17 10.31 31.40
C SER A 86 9.74 10.84 31.55
N LYS A 87 9.26 11.67 30.61
CA LYS A 87 7.84 12.08 30.56
C LYS A 87 6.89 10.91 30.30
N GLU A 88 7.29 9.91 29.51
CA GLU A 88 6.52 8.68 29.29
C GLU A 88 6.55 7.75 30.52
N ILE A 89 7.63 7.75 31.31
CA ILE A 89 7.73 6.97 32.55
C ILE A 89 6.97 7.64 33.71
N GLU A 90 6.91 8.98 33.76
CA GLU A 90 6.03 9.72 34.69
C GLU A 90 4.54 9.46 34.41
N ILE A 91 4.18 9.13 33.17
CA ILE A 91 2.85 8.60 32.80
C ILE A 91 2.84 7.10 33.09
N SER A 92 2.76 6.76 34.38
CA SER A 92 2.73 5.37 34.88
C SER A 92 1.78 4.45 34.07
N PRO A 93 2.13 3.16 33.83
CA PRO A 93 1.28 2.19 33.12
C PRO A 93 -0.12 2.01 33.74
N SER A 94 -0.28 2.44 35.00
CA SER A 94 -1.53 2.38 35.78
C SER A 94 -2.66 3.25 35.19
N ARG A 95 -2.36 4.29 34.39
CA ARG A 95 -3.40 5.20 33.86
C ARG A 95 -4.11 4.70 32.59
N ARG A 96 -3.56 3.70 31.88
CA ARG A 96 -4.23 3.06 30.73
C ARG A 96 -5.47 2.25 31.10
N ARG A 97 -5.73 2.01 32.40
CA ARG A 97 -6.93 1.30 32.87
C ARG A 97 -8.10 2.20 33.28
N LYS A 98 -8.07 3.51 33.01
CA LYS A 98 -9.12 4.43 33.47
C LYS A 98 -9.74 5.36 32.43
N MET A 99 -9.51 5.14 31.14
CA MET A 99 -10.33 5.81 30.12
C MET A 99 -11.28 4.76 29.57
N SER A 100 -12.57 4.95 29.83
CA SER A 100 -13.60 4.08 29.29
C SER A 100 -13.68 4.26 27.76
N PRO A 101 -14.04 3.22 26.99
CA PRO A 101 -14.26 3.35 25.54
C PRO A 101 -15.22 4.50 25.17
N SER A 102 -16.09 4.90 26.09
CA SER A 102 -17.01 6.03 25.93
C SER A 102 -16.29 7.39 25.92
N GLU A 103 -15.25 7.57 26.72
CA GLU A 103 -14.47 8.82 26.77
C GLU A 103 -13.59 9.00 25.53
N GLU A 104 -13.05 7.91 24.98
CA GLU A 104 -12.31 7.93 23.71
C GLU A 104 -13.23 8.29 22.53
N LEU A 105 -14.43 7.69 22.48
CA LEU A 105 -15.44 8.02 21.48
C LEU A 105 -15.94 9.47 21.62
N SER A 106 -16.11 9.97 22.84
CA SER A 106 -16.46 11.37 23.09
C SER A 106 -15.36 12.33 22.66
N GLY A 107 -14.10 12.00 22.93
CA GLY A 107 -12.95 12.80 22.48
C GLY A 107 -12.85 12.85 20.96
N MET A 108 -13.10 11.71 20.29
CA MET A 108 -13.11 11.64 18.84
C MET A 108 -14.29 12.41 18.23
N LYS A 109 -15.48 12.34 18.85
CA LYS A 109 -16.66 13.13 18.46
C LYS A 109 -16.38 14.63 18.51
N ASN A 110 -15.74 15.12 19.58
CA ASN A 110 -15.40 16.54 19.71
C ASN A 110 -14.41 17.00 18.64
N ARG A 111 -13.40 16.18 18.34
CA ARG A 111 -12.41 16.48 17.29
C ARG A 111 -13.06 16.52 15.90
N VAL A 112 -13.94 15.57 15.61
CA VAL A 112 -14.69 15.55 14.35
C VAL A 112 -15.60 16.78 14.24
N GLN A 113 -16.28 17.15 15.32
CA GLN A 113 -17.16 18.31 15.35
C GLN A 113 -16.41 19.63 15.08
N VAL A 114 -15.23 19.81 15.66
CA VAL A 114 -14.38 20.99 15.39
C VAL A 114 -13.98 21.05 13.90
N VAL A 115 -13.59 19.92 13.32
CA VAL A 115 -13.20 19.86 11.90
C VAL A 115 -14.39 20.14 10.98
N VAL A 116 -15.59 19.64 11.30
CA VAL A 116 -16.80 19.89 10.51
C VAL A 116 -17.18 21.37 10.54
N LEU A 117 -17.20 22.00 11.71
CA LEU A 117 -17.51 23.43 11.84
C LEU A 117 -16.49 24.32 11.10
N GLU A 118 -15.21 23.95 11.16
CA GLU A 118 -14.16 24.66 10.42
C GLU A 118 -14.31 24.47 8.89
N ASN A 119 -14.72 23.28 8.45
CA ASN A 119 -14.97 23.01 7.03
C ASN A 119 -16.17 23.81 6.50
N GLU A 120 -17.26 23.88 7.28
CA GLU A 120 -18.43 24.70 6.97
C GLU A 120 -18.06 26.19 6.88
N ARG A 121 -17.24 26.68 7.82
CA ARG A 121 -16.71 28.05 7.81
C ARG A 121 -15.88 28.32 6.55
N LEU A 122 -14.98 27.40 6.19
CA LEU A 122 -14.15 27.52 4.99
C LEU A 122 -14.98 27.50 3.70
N GLN A 123 -16.04 26.70 3.65
CA GLN A 123 -16.96 26.68 2.51
C GLN A 123 -17.72 28.00 2.35
N GLN A 124 -18.14 28.63 3.46
CA GLN A 124 -18.77 29.95 3.42
C GLN A 124 -17.80 31.02 2.94
N GLU A 125 -16.54 30.99 3.42
CA GLU A 125 -15.49 31.91 2.98
C GLU A 125 -15.22 31.78 1.48
N LEU A 126 -15.09 30.54 0.97
CA LEU A 126 -14.86 30.29 -0.45
C LEU A 126 -16.03 30.80 -1.31
N LYS A 127 -17.27 30.64 -0.84
CA LYS A 127 -18.47 31.13 -1.54
C LYS A 127 -18.53 32.67 -1.55
N SER A 128 -18.18 33.30 -0.43
CA SER A 128 -18.07 34.76 -0.32
C SER A 128 -16.99 35.31 -1.25
N GLN A 129 -15.80 34.70 -1.23
CA GLN A 129 -14.68 35.08 -2.09
C GLN A 129 -15.01 34.94 -3.58
N LYS A 130 -15.71 33.86 -3.96
CA LYS A 130 -16.19 33.68 -5.34
C LYS A 130 -17.17 34.78 -5.74
N GLN A 131 -18.12 35.13 -4.88
CA GLN A 131 -19.08 36.20 -5.15
C GLN A 131 -18.39 37.57 -5.23
N GLU A 132 -17.42 37.84 -4.37
CA GLU A 132 -16.60 39.06 -4.39
C GLU A 132 -15.78 39.16 -5.69
N ALA A 133 -15.18 38.05 -6.14
CA ALA A 133 -14.48 37.99 -7.42
C ALA A 133 -15.43 38.28 -8.60
N THR A 134 -16.64 37.71 -8.60
CA THR A 134 -17.66 37.98 -9.61
C THR A 134 -18.12 39.44 -9.59
N MET A 135 -18.30 40.05 -8.42
CA MET A 135 -18.64 41.48 -8.30
C MET A 135 -17.52 42.39 -8.82
N ARG A 136 -16.25 42.05 -8.56
CA ARG A 136 -15.09 42.77 -9.13
C ARG A 136 -15.06 42.65 -10.65
N GLU A 137 -15.34 41.48 -11.19
CA GLU A 137 -15.39 41.23 -12.65
C GLU A 137 -16.55 41.99 -13.31
N GLN A 138 -17.73 42.00 -12.70
CA GLN A 138 -18.89 42.80 -13.14
C GLN A 138 -18.57 44.30 -13.15
N THR A 139 -17.88 44.80 -12.11
CA THR A 139 -17.48 46.22 -12.01
C THR A 139 -16.48 46.62 -13.11
N LEU A 140 -15.58 45.70 -13.51
CA LEU A 140 -14.67 45.93 -14.64
C LEU A 140 -15.41 45.97 -15.99
N LEU A 141 -16.44 45.13 -16.15
CA LEU A 141 -17.26 45.10 -17.37
C LEU A 141 -18.15 46.35 -17.51
N ASP A 142 -18.75 46.82 -16.41
CA ASP A 142 -19.58 48.03 -16.40
C ASP A 142 -18.74 49.31 -16.63
N ALA A 143 -17.49 49.34 -16.14
CA ALA A 143 -16.55 50.42 -16.44
C ALA A 143 -16.13 50.47 -17.93
N SER A 144 -16.18 49.32 -18.63
CA SER A 144 -15.86 49.22 -20.06
C SER A 144 -17.06 49.53 -20.98
N GLY A 145 -18.30 49.36 -20.51
CA GLY A 145 -19.53 49.57 -21.30
C GLY A 145 -19.96 51.03 -21.49
N ASN A 146 -19.38 51.98 -20.75
CA ASN A 146 -19.80 53.38 -20.73
C ASN A 146 -19.20 54.27 -21.86
N MET A 147 -18.52 53.69 -22.86
CA MET A 147 -17.90 54.44 -23.97
C MET A 147 -18.69 54.38 -25.29
N GLN A 148 -19.89 53.79 -25.34
CA GLN A 148 -20.50 53.37 -26.62
C GLN A 148 -21.98 53.75 -26.85
N ASN A 149 -22.52 54.77 -26.17
CA ASN A 149 -23.93 55.18 -26.29
C ASN A 149 -24.15 56.60 -26.87
N SER A 150 -23.40 57.04 -27.90
CA SER A 150 -23.55 58.42 -28.41
C SER A 150 -23.83 58.60 -29.92
N TRP A 151 -24.22 57.58 -30.69
CA TRP A 151 -24.63 57.86 -32.08
C TRP A 151 -25.70 56.94 -32.64
N VAL A 152 -26.96 57.22 -32.34
CA VAL A 152 -28.09 56.92 -33.24
C VAL A 152 -29.13 58.04 -33.11
N THR A 153 -29.40 58.78 -34.18
CA THR A 153 -30.69 59.38 -34.57
C THR A 153 -30.47 60.13 -35.90
N THR A 154 -30.89 59.60 -37.07
CA THR A 154 -32.20 59.88 -37.74
C THR A 154 -31.89 60.69 -39.01
N GLY A 155 -32.41 60.49 -40.22
CA GLY A 155 -33.26 59.49 -40.85
C GLY A 155 -33.28 59.82 -42.36
N GLU A 156 -33.70 58.84 -43.16
CA GLU A 156 -34.38 58.86 -44.47
C GLU A 156 -34.85 60.26 -45.00
N ASP A 157 -34.95 60.61 -46.29
CA ASP A 157 -34.97 59.90 -47.57
C ASP A 157 -34.85 60.90 -48.75
N SER A 158 -34.52 60.36 -49.93
CA SER A 158 -34.96 60.74 -51.29
C SER A 158 -34.95 62.18 -51.85
N ARG A 159 -34.26 62.31 -52.99
CA ARG A 159 -34.76 62.77 -54.32
C ARG A 159 -34.25 64.11 -54.87
N VAL A 160 -33.89 64.01 -56.17
CA VAL A 160 -33.93 64.98 -57.29
C VAL A 160 -32.57 65.49 -57.81
N GLU A 161 -32.46 65.31 -59.12
CA GLU A 161 -31.49 65.76 -60.12
C GLU A 161 -30.98 67.21 -59.98
N VAL A 162 -29.80 67.49 -60.54
CA VAL A 162 -29.64 68.28 -61.79
C VAL A 162 -28.16 68.53 -62.06
N ALA A 163 -27.79 68.33 -63.32
CA ALA A 163 -26.47 68.57 -63.88
C ALA A 163 -25.98 70.02 -63.74
N LYS A 164 -24.71 70.21 -63.36
CA LYS A 164 -23.74 71.02 -64.11
C LYS A 164 -22.33 70.93 -63.54
N ARG A 165 -21.43 70.60 -64.45
CA ARG A 165 -19.98 70.47 -64.31
C ARG A 165 -19.34 71.75 -63.77
N SER A 166 -18.53 71.63 -62.72
CA SER A 166 -17.32 72.42 -62.47
C SER A 166 -16.54 71.76 -61.34
N PHE A 167 -15.34 71.28 -61.65
CA PHE A 167 -14.39 70.81 -60.64
C PHE A 167 -13.98 71.99 -59.77
N SER A 168 -14.32 71.95 -58.48
CA SER A 168 -13.56 72.62 -57.43
C SER A 168 -13.29 71.61 -56.33
N HIS A 169 -12.23 70.82 -56.55
CA HIS A 169 -11.62 69.95 -55.54
C HIS A 169 -10.89 70.86 -54.54
N GLY A 170 -11.66 71.49 -53.66
CA GLY A 170 -11.19 72.53 -52.76
C GLY A 170 -11.13 72.03 -51.32
N ASP A 171 -9.94 71.68 -50.86
CA ASP A 171 -9.47 71.65 -49.47
C ASP A 171 -10.13 70.66 -48.47
N GLY A 172 -11.39 70.25 -48.68
CA GLY A 172 -12.10 69.32 -47.81
C GLY A 172 -11.61 67.86 -47.87
N ASP A 173 -11.30 67.36 -49.08
CA ASP A 173 -10.81 65.99 -49.28
C ASP A 173 -9.38 65.79 -48.77
N ILE A 174 -8.53 66.82 -48.86
CA ILE A 174 -7.15 66.79 -48.35
C ILE A 174 -7.16 66.77 -46.81
N ARG A 175 -8.02 67.58 -46.18
CA ARG A 175 -8.20 67.59 -44.72
C ARG A 175 -8.76 66.26 -44.20
N LYS A 176 -9.68 65.63 -44.94
CA LYS A 176 -10.25 64.32 -44.58
C LYS A 176 -9.23 63.19 -44.74
N ALA A 177 -8.50 63.15 -45.86
CA ALA A 177 -7.43 62.18 -46.08
C ALA A 177 -6.28 62.31 -45.07
N ALA A 178 -5.93 63.55 -44.67
CA ALA A 178 -4.95 63.80 -43.61
C ALA A 178 -5.43 63.29 -42.24
N SER A 179 -6.72 63.46 -41.94
CA SER A 179 -7.34 62.95 -40.70
C SER A 179 -7.39 61.42 -40.68
N GLU A 180 -7.67 60.79 -41.82
CA GLU A 180 -7.63 59.33 -41.98
C GLU A 180 -6.21 58.78 -41.87
N ALA A 181 -5.21 59.46 -42.43
CA ALA A 181 -3.80 59.09 -42.29
C ALA A 181 -3.33 59.13 -40.82
N GLU A 182 -3.73 60.17 -40.07
CA GLU A 182 -3.39 60.25 -38.64
C GLU A 182 -4.10 59.16 -37.82
N LYS A 183 -5.34 58.80 -38.18
CA LYS A 183 -6.06 57.68 -37.57
C LYS A 183 -5.33 56.35 -37.79
N TRP A 184 -4.94 56.03 -39.02
CA TRP A 184 -4.20 54.80 -39.32
C TRP A 184 -2.84 54.75 -38.63
N LYS A 185 -2.18 55.90 -38.48
CA LYS A 185 -0.93 56.01 -37.72
C LYS A 185 -1.13 55.69 -36.24
N LEU A 186 -2.18 56.22 -35.60
CA LEU A 186 -2.52 55.89 -34.21
C LEU A 186 -2.90 54.42 -34.04
N GLU A 187 -3.65 53.84 -34.98
CA GLU A 187 -3.98 52.41 -34.98
C GLU A 187 -2.73 51.53 -35.11
N LEU A 188 -1.77 51.92 -35.95
CA LEU A 188 -0.49 51.22 -36.10
C LEU A 188 0.35 51.29 -34.81
N GLU A 189 0.40 52.44 -34.14
CA GLU A 189 1.08 52.58 -32.85
C GLU A 189 0.40 51.74 -31.75
N SER A 190 -0.93 51.74 -31.69
CA SER A 190 -1.71 50.90 -30.77
C SER A 190 -1.46 49.40 -31.00
N LEU A 191 -1.41 48.97 -32.27
CA LEU A 191 -1.09 47.60 -32.63
C LEU A 191 0.33 47.22 -32.23
N LYS A 192 1.31 48.11 -32.51
CA LYS A 192 2.71 47.91 -32.11
C LYS A 192 2.85 47.72 -30.60
N LEU A 193 2.18 48.55 -29.80
CA LEU A 193 2.20 48.44 -28.34
C LEU A 193 1.55 47.13 -27.87
N THR A 194 0.47 46.70 -28.52
CA THR A 194 -0.21 45.43 -28.22
C THR A 194 0.68 44.21 -28.51
N TYR A 195 1.43 44.23 -29.61
CA TYR A 195 2.38 43.14 -29.89
C TYR A 195 3.59 43.16 -28.97
N GLN A 196 4.07 44.35 -28.59
CA GLN A 196 5.15 44.48 -27.61
C GLN A 196 4.73 43.92 -26.25
N SER A 197 3.55 44.28 -25.73
CA SER A 197 3.05 43.76 -24.46
C SER A 197 2.80 42.24 -24.51
N LYS A 198 2.28 41.71 -25.62
CA LYS A 198 2.19 40.25 -25.84
C LYS A 198 3.55 39.57 -25.82
N GLY A 199 4.57 40.19 -26.42
CA GLY A 199 5.96 39.73 -26.38
C GLY A 199 6.48 39.66 -24.95
N GLU A 200 6.34 40.73 -24.18
CA GLU A 200 6.77 40.81 -22.77
C GLU A 200 6.08 39.76 -21.89
N ILE A 201 4.77 39.54 -22.10
CA ILE A 201 4.01 38.50 -21.38
C ILE A 201 4.57 37.11 -21.70
N LEU A 202 4.77 36.78 -22.99
CA LEU A 202 5.33 35.48 -23.38
C LEU A 202 6.75 35.29 -22.87
N GLU A 203 7.59 36.33 -22.90
CA GLU A 203 8.94 36.29 -22.33
C GLU A 203 8.92 36.06 -20.82
N SER A 204 7.98 36.68 -20.10
CA SER A 204 7.80 36.45 -18.66
C SER A 204 7.37 35.01 -18.36
N GLN A 205 6.47 34.44 -19.16
CA GLN A 205 6.03 33.04 -19.03
C GLN A 205 7.14 32.05 -19.37
N LEU A 206 7.92 32.30 -20.42
CA LEU A 206 9.09 31.49 -20.74
C LEU A 206 10.11 31.52 -19.61
N THR A 207 10.29 32.69 -18.99
CA THR A 207 11.23 32.85 -17.87
C THR A 207 10.73 32.13 -16.61
N SER A 208 9.43 32.18 -16.30
CA SER A 208 8.87 31.44 -15.17
C SER A 208 8.95 29.92 -15.40
N LEU A 209 8.54 29.42 -16.57
CA LEU A 209 8.61 28.00 -16.88
C LEU A 209 10.04 27.45 -16.87
N ARG A 210 11.03 28.24 -17.31
CA ARG A 210 12.45 27.86 -17.19
C ARG A 210 12.89 27.72 -15.73
N LYS A 211 12.42 28.59 -14.83
CA LYS A 211 12.71 28.50 -13.39
C LYS A 211 12.04 27.26 -12.79
N ASP A 212 10.77 27.03 -13.08
CA ASP A 212 10.02 25.88 -12.57
C ASP A 212 10.65 24.57 -13.04
N LEU A 213 11.11 24.51 -14.29
CA LEU A 213 11.83 23.35 -14.83
C LEU A 213 13.15 23.11 -14.09
N ALA A 214 13.94 24.16 -13.87
CA ALA A 214 15.20 24.07 -13.14
C ALA A 214 14.99 23.61 -11.68
N GLU A 215 13.92 24.10 -11.04
CA GLU A 215 13.53 23.67 -9.69
C GLU A 215 13.10 22.20 -9.66
N CYS A 216 12.25 21.77 -10.60
CA CYS A 216 11.85 20.37 -10.73
C CYS A 216 13.07 19.45 -10.95
N GLN A 217 14.00 19.85 -11.82
CA GLN A 217 15.23 19.10 -12.08
C GLN A 217 16.08 18.96 -10.81
N LYS A 218 16.25 20.05 -10.05
CA LYS A 218 16.97 20.03 -8.77
C LYS A 218 16.30 19.10 -7.76
N ASN A 219 14.96 19.13 -7.67
CA ASN A 219 14.20 18.27 -6.77
C ASN A 219 14.34 16.78 -7.14
N CYS A 220 14.33 16.46 -8.43
CA CYS A 220 14.59 15.10 -8.91
C CYS A 220 15.99 14.61 -8.51
N GLU A 221 17.01 15.44 -8.63
CA GLU A 221 18.38 15.07 -8.26
C GLU A 221 18.54 14.88 -6.75
N ASP A 222 17.93 15.74 -5.92
CA ASP A 222 17.90 15.57 -4.46
C ASP A 222 17.19 14.27 -4.05
N LEU A 223 16.01 13.98 -4.65
CA LEU A 223 15.30 12.73 -4.39
C LEU A 223 16.12 11.50 -4.79
N LYS A 224 16.83 11.56 -5.92
CA LYS A 224 17.73 10.50 -6.38
C LYS A 224 18.87 10.27 -5.40
N GLN A 225 19.47 11.34 -4.87
CA GLN A 225 20.53 11.23 -3.85
C GLN A 225 20.00 10.63 -2.54
N ARG A 226 18.81 11.04 -2.09
CA ARG A 226 18.15 10.47 -0.91
C ARG A 226 17.82 8.99 -1.09
N LEU A 227 17.40 8.59 -2.28
CA LEU A 227 17.15 7.18 -2.61
C LEU A 227 18.43 6.36 -2.50
N LYS A 228 19.51 6.79 -3.17
CA LYS A 228 20.84 6.13 -3.08
C LYS A 228 21.34 6.01 -1.64
N HIS A 229 21.11 7.04 -0.82
CA HIS A 229 21.47 6.99 0.61
C HIS A 229 20.67 5.92 1.36
N LYS A 230 19.35 5.84 1.14
CA LYS A 230 18.49 4.81 1.74
C LYS A 230 18.87 3.40 1.27
N GLU A 231 19.16 3.22 -0.01
CA GLU A 231 19.62 1.94 -0.57
C GLU A 231 20.94 1.50 0.07
N SER A 232 21.90 2.41 0.22
CA SER A 232 23.17 2.13 0.89
C SER A 232 22.97 1.74 2.36
N LEU A 233 22.05 2.41 3.06
CA LEU A 233 21.67 2.07 4.43
C LEU A 233 20.99 0.70 4.52
N LEU A 234 20.13 0.35 3.55
CA LEU A 234 19.49 -0.96 3.47
C LEU A 234 20.51 -2.05 3.17
N ALA A 235 21.42 -1.86 2.21
CA ALA A 235 22.50 -2.81 1.91
C ALA A 235 23.35 -3.11 3.15
N THR A 236 23.69 -2.07 3.94
CA THR A 236 24.42 -2.21 5.21
C THR A 236 23.62 -2.92 6.30
N LYS A 237 22.29 -2.80 6.29
CA LYS A 237 21.43 -3.56 7.20
C LYS A 237 21.36 -5.02 6.77
N VAL A 238 21.14 -5.29 5.49
CA VAL A 238 21.04 -6.65 4.92
C VAL A 238 22.34 -7.43 5.12
N SER A 239 23.52 -6.81 5.01
CA SER A 239 24.80 -7.48 5.27
C SER A 239 24.98 -7.95 6.73
N LYS A 240 24.17 -7.45 7.67
CA LYS A 240 24.13 -7.89 9.07
C LYS A 240 23.08 -8.96 9.34
N HIS A 241 22.40 -9.45 8.29
CA HIS A 241 21.40 -10.50 8.38
C HIS A 241 21.86 -11.72 7.57
N VAL A 242 21.75 -12.89 8.17
CA VAL A 242 22.03 -14.18 7.51
C VAL A 242 20.69 -14.90 7.36
N GLY A 243 20.30 -15.28 6.15
CA GLY A 243 19.01 -15.93 5.89
C GLY A 243 17.78 -15.08 6.27
N GLY A 244 17.90 -13.75 6.22
CA GLY A 244 16.82 -12.83 6.61
C GLY A 244 16.70 -12.56 8.11
N LEU A 245 17.54 -13.17 8.95
CA LEU A 245 17.56 -12.96 10.40
C LEU A 245 18.80 -12.17 10.82
N CYS A 246 18.66 -11.34 11.86
CA CYS A 246 19.83 -10.68 12.44
C CYS A 246 20.79 -11.74 13.00
N LEU A 247 22.10 -11.43 13.05
CA LEU A 247 23.13 -12.35 13.54
C LEU A 247 22.79 -13.02 14.87
N LYS A 248 22.20 -12.30 15.83
CA LYS A 248 21.79 -12.86 17.12
C LYS A 248 20.66 -13.90 16.98
N CYS A 249 19.66 -13.62 16.15
CA CYS A 249 18.55 -14.53 15.91
C CYS A 249 19.01 -15.77 15.14
N ALA A 250 19.85 -15.59 14.12
CA ALA A 250 20.43 -16.71 13.38
C ALA A 250 21.29 -17.62 14.29
N GLN A 251 22.09 -17.03 15.17
CA GLN A 251 22.87 -17.79 16.15
C GLN A 251 21.97 -18.53 17.16
N HIS A 252 20.90 -17.89 17.64
CA HIS A 252 19.97 -18.52 18.58
C HIS A 252 19.19 -19.67 17.93
N GLU A 253 18.74 -19.49 16.69
CA GLU A 253 18.07 -20.53 15.92
C GLU A 253 18.98 -21.72 15.62
N ALA A 254 20.25 -21.47 15.26
CA ALA A 254 21.23 -22.53 15.05
C ALA A 254 21.44 -23.37 16.32
N VAL A 255 21.58 -22.71 17.49
CA VAL A 255 21.73 -23.39 18.78
C VAL A 255 20.47 -24.18 19.14
N LEU A 256 19.28 -23.59 19.04
CA LEU A 256 18.02 -24.26 19.35
C LEU A 256 17.74 -25.45 18.41
N SER A 257 18.08 -25.31 17.13
CA SER A 257 17.95 -26.38 16.15
C SER A 257 18.87 -27.55 16.48
N GLN A 258 20.08 -27.25 16.94
CA GLN A 258 21.07 -28.27 17.29
C GLN A 258 20.75 -28.98 18.60
N THR A 259 20.14 -28.32 19.59
CA THR A 259 19.90 -28.92 20.92
C THR A 259 18.46 -29.38 21.15
N HIS A 260 17.47 -28.54 20.88
CA HIS A 260 16.08 -28.82 21.26
C HIS A 260 15.35 -29.58 20.15
N ASN A 261 15.45 -29.11 18.91
CA ASN A 261 14.78 -29.79 17.79
C ASN A 261 15.40 -31.16 17.52
N ASN A 262 16.73 -31.30 17.64
CA ASN A 262 17.41 -32.57 17.49
C ASN A 262 16.92 -33.62 18.52
N VAL A 263 16.75 -33.24 19.79
CA VAL A 263 16.25 -34.16 20.84
C VAL A 263 14.81 -34.62 20.57
N HIS A 264 13.94 -33.72 20.09
CA HIS A 264 12.57 -34.08 19.71
C HIS A 264 12.54 -35.03 18.51
N ILE A 265 13.36 -34.76 17.50
CA ILE A 265 13.49 -35.63 16.32
C ILE A 265 13.96 -37.03 16.73
N GLN A 266 15.03 -37.13 17.53
CA GLN A 266 15.52 -38.41 18.04
C GLN A 266 14.47 -39.17 18.86
N THR A 267 13.65 -38.44 19.63
CA THR A 267 12.56 -39.04 20.43
C THR A 267 11.46 -39.59 19.53
N ILE A 268 11.07 -38.84 18.49
CA ILE A 268 10.08 -39.28 17.49
C ILE A 268 10.58 -40.51 16.74
N GLU A 269 11.84 -40.53 16.32
CA GLU A 269 12.45 -41.68 15.63
C GLU A 269 12.45 -42.93 16.52
N ARG A 270 12.82 -42.80 17.80
CA ARG A 270 12.79 -43.90 18.76
C ARG A 270 11.38 -44.46 18.96
N LEU A 271 10.41 -43.59 19.23
CA LEU A 271 9.01 -43.98 19.40
C LEU A 271 8.43 -44.62 18.13
N THR A 272 8.85 -44.13 16.96
CA THR A 272 8.46 -44.70 15.67
C THR A 272 8.97 -46.13 15.54
N LYS A 273 10.24 -46.36 15.88
CA LYS A 273 10.84 -47.70 15.86
C LYS A 273 10.16 -48.65 16.85
N GLU A 274 9.94 -48.22 18.09
CA GLU A 274 9.24 -49.04 19.10
C GLU A 274 7.83 -49.42 18.64
N ARG A 275 7.10 -48.50 18.01
CA ARG A 275 5.79 -48.78 17.43
C ARG A 275 5.84 -49.80 16.30
N ASP A 276 6.85 -49.73 15.43
CA ASP A 276 7.01 -50.67 14.31
C ASP A 276 7.43 -52.07 14.79
N ASP A 277 8.30 -52.14 15.79
CA ASP A 277 8.69 -53.39 16.45
C ASP A 277 7.48 -54.04 17.14
N LEU A 278 6.66 -53.25 17.85
CA LEU A 278 5.42 -53.73 18.47
C LEU A 278 4.38 -54.19 17.44
N MET A 279 4.21 -53.47 16.33
CA MET A 279 3.35 -53.93 15.24
C MET A 279 3.83 -55.26 14.66
N SER A 280 5.14 -55.42 14.45
CA SER A 280 5.73 -56.65 13.94
C SER A 280 5.48 -57.82 14.90
N ALA A 281 5.67 -57.62 16.20
CA ALA A 281 5.37 -58.61 17.23
C ALA A 281 3.87 -58.96 17.27
N LEU A 282 2.99 -57.96 17.17
CA LEU A 282 1.54 -58.17 17.14
C LEU A 282 1.11 -59.01 15.92
N ILE A 283 1.67 -58.73 14.74
CA ILE A 283 1.41 -59.50 13.52
C ILE A 283 1.86 -60.96 13.71
N SER A 284 3.05 -61.18 14.27
CA SER A 284 3.57 -62.52 14.56
C SER A 284 2.70 -63.30 15.57
N VAL A 285 2.25 -62.63 16.64
CA VAL A 285 1.33 -63.26 17.62
C VAL A 285 0.01 -63.62 16.95
N ARG A 286 -0.56 -62.73 16.14
CA ARG A 286 -1.80 -62.99 15.39
C ARG A 286 -1.68 -64.17 14.43
N SER A 287 -0.58 -64.30 13.70
CA SER A 287 -0.36 -65.45 12.83
C SER A 287 -0.23 -66.75 13.63
N SER A 288 0.53 -66.74 14.72
CA SER A 288 0.67 -67.92 15.58
C SER A 288 -0.64 -68.35 16.22
N LEU A 289 -1.50 -67.39 16.60
CA LEU A 289 -2.83 -67.66 17.13
C LEU A 289 -3.73 -68.30 16.06
N ALA A 290 -3.69 -67.79 14.82
CA ALA A 290 -4.43 -68.39 13.72
C ALA A 290 -3.99 -69.85 13.47
N ASP A 291 -2.69 -70.13 13.52
CA ASP A 291 -2.15 -71.50 13.37
C ASP A 291 -2.58 -72.42 14.51
N VAL A 292 -2.60 -71.93 15.75
CA VAL A 292 -3.10 -72.68 16.92
C VAL A 292 -4.58 -72.97 16.77
N GLN A 293 -5.38 -71.97 16.41
CA GLN A 293 -6.83 -72.12 16.19
C GLN A 293 -7.12 -73.11 15.06
N GLN A 294 -6.37 -73.07 13.95
CA GLN A 294 -6.54 -74.03 12.86
C GLN A 294 -6.21 -75.47 13.28
N ARG A 295 -5.20 -75.66 14.13
CA ARG A 295 -4.87 -76.98 14.67
C ARG A 295 -5.93 -77.46 15.66
N GLU A 296 -6.45 -76.57 16.49
CA GLU A 296 -7.53 -76.87 17.44
C GLU A 296 -8.81 -77.29 16.70
N THR A 297 -9.24 -76.54 15.67
CA THR A 297 -10.42 -76.89 14.87
C THR A 297 -10.23 -78.22 14.13
N SER A 298 -9.03 -78.48 13.60
CA SER A 298 -8.72 -79.76 12.95
C SER A 298 -8.75 -80.93 13.93
N ALA A 299 -8.19 -80.77 15.13
CA ALA A 299 -8.25 -81.78 16.18
C ALA A 299 -9.68 -82.01 16.68
N TYR A 300 -10.48 -80.95 16.81
CA TYR A 300 -11.90 -81.04 17.17
C TYR A 300 -12.68 -81.87 16.15
N GLU A 301 -12.53 -81.61 14.84
CA GLU A 301 -13.20 -82.40 13.80
C GLU A 301 -12.72 -83.86 13.77
N GLN A 302 -11.42 -84.12 13.99
CA GLN A 302 -10.91 -85.49 14.09
C GLN A 302 -11.54 -86.27 15.25
N VAL A 303 -11.66 -85.65 16.43
CA VAL A 303 -12.30 -86.29 17.60
C VAL A 303 -13.78 -86.53 17.32
N LYS A 304 -14.47 -85.57 16.71
CA LYS A 304 -15.88 -85.67 16.33
C LYS A 304 -16.14 -86.83 15.35
N GLU A 305 -15.32 -86.97 14.32
CA GLU A 305 -15.41 -88.09 13.36
C GLU A 305 -15.12 -89.44 14.04
N ALA A 306 -14.09 -89.49 14.89
CA ALA A 306 -13.76 -90.72 15.64
C ALA A 306 -14.91 -91.16 16.57
N VAL A 307 -15.55 -90.21 17.26
CA VAL A 307 -16.72 -90.50 18.09
C VAL A 307 -17.87 -91.04 17.23
N HIS A 308 -18.20 -90.39 16.11
CA HIS A 308 -19.25 -90.84 15.20
C HIS A 308 -19.00 -92.27 14.69
N MET A 309 -17.78 -92.55 14.21
CA MET A 309 -17.41 -93.89 13.76
C MET A 309 -17.54 -94.96 14.87
N THR A 310 -17.18 -94.62 16.11
CA THR A 310 -17.35 -95.56 17.24
C THR A 310 -18.80 -95.78 17.62
N GLU A 311 -19.64 -94.75 17.51
CA GLU A 311 -21.08 -94.85 17.73
C GLU A 311 -21.72 -95.75 16.67
N GLU A 312 -21.45 -95.53 15.38
CA GLU A 312 -21.95 -96.38 14.28
C GLU A 312 -21.51 -97.84 14.44
N ALA A 313 -20.22 -98.08 14.71
CA ALA A 313 -19.71 -99.44 14.92
C ALA A 313 -20.35 -100.13 16.14
N ASN A 314 -20.74 -99.39 17.17
CA ASN A 314 -21.48 -99.94 18.31
C ASN A 314 -22.92 -100.28 17.93
N PHE A 315 -23.61 -99.42 17.16
CA PHE A 315 -24.96 -99.70 16.67
C PHE A 315 -25.02 -100.97 15.81
N GLU A 316 -24.04 -101.18 14.92
CA GLU A 316 -23.95 -102.39 14.09
C GLU A 316 -23.76 -103.67 14.91
N LYS A 317 -23.01 -103.64 16.02
CA LYS A 317 -22.80 -104.80 16.90
C LYS A 317 -24.02 -105.19 17.72
N THR A 318 -24.91 -104.23 18.00
CA THR A 318 -26.13 -104.45 18.80
C THR A 318 -27.34 -104.88 17.97
N LYS A 319 -27.19 -105.01 16.65
CA LYS A 319 -28.23 -105.41 15.70
C LYS A 319 -28.12 -106.88 15.33
#